data_AF-A0A2E6H4V4-F1
#
_entry.id   AF-A0A2E6H4V4-F1
#
_cell.length_a   1.000
_cell.length_b   1.000
_cell.length_c   1.000
_cell.angle_alpha   90.00
_cell.angle_beta   90.00
_cell.angle_gamma   90.00
#
_symmetry.space_group_name_H-M   'P 1'
#
loop_
_entity.id
_entity.type
_entity.pdbx_description
1 polymer ?
#
loop_
_entity_poly.entity_id
_entity_poly.type
_entity_poly.pdbx_seq_one_letter_code
_entity_poly.pdbx_strand_id
1 'polypeptide(L)'
;MMKIISIMIAALFSFSVAGAGFEHGNSYSHITFEGSVTASCDSSTRSYYCSAYGLTPSMYTKLVTAQSLDANKFVVTATHESGKTRTKKGKFKGTKSKAINLWLRTLLQRPLLDMGVNQITYQILKGKTVVKSGSFEVTVDRGERRACRRGYIRMMGDDCSSARVCDEYFRRGYCRN
;
A
#
# COMPACT_ATOMS: atom_id res chain seq x y z
N MET A 1 50.00 15.69 46.05
CA MET A 1 49.67 16.22 44.71
C MET A 1 48.85 15.17 43.98
N MET A 2 47.54 15.41 43.80
CA MET A 2 46.58 14.41 43.33
C MET A 2 46.28 14.66 41.85
N LYS A 3 46.64 13.73 40.97
CA LYS A 3 46.42 13.83 39.53
C LYS A 3 44.96 13.48 39.23
N ILE A 4 44.19 14.46 38.78
CA ILE A 4 42.82 14.27 38.28
C ILE A 4 42.94 13.70 36.86
N ILE A 5 42.61 12.42 36.69
CA ILE A 5 42.51 11.77 35.39
C ILE A 5 41.16 12.17 34.80
N SER A 6 41.17 13.10 33.84
CA SER A 6 39.97 13.47 33.06
C SER A 6 39.64 12.35 32.08
N ILE A 7 38.57 11.60 32.36
CA ILE A 7 37.99 10.61 31.45
C ILE A 7 37.12 11.38 30.44
N MET A 8 37.65 11.58 29.22
CA MET A 8 36.84 12.04 28.08
C MET A 8 35.93 10.90 27.62
N ILE A 9 34.65 10.97 27.99
CA ILE A 9 33.60 10.11 27.43
C ILE A 9 33.27 10.64 26.04
N ALA A 10 33.76 9.97 25.00
CA ALA A 10 33.38 10.22 23.62
C ALA A 10 31.93 9.72 23.41
N ALA A 11 30.97 10.63 23.44
CA ALA A 11 29.58 10.35 23.07
C ALA A 11 29.52 10.02 21.57
N LEU A 12 29.37 8.73 21.26
CA LEU A 12 29.06 8.25 19.92
C LEU A 12 27.63 8.69 19.56
N PHE A 13 27.50 9.87 18.96
CA PHE A 13 26.26 10.29 18.32
C PHE A 13 26.02 9.42 17.09
N SER A 14 25.15 8.42 17.23
CA SER A 14 24.60 7.67 16.11
C SER A 14 23.77 8.62 15.24
N PHE A 15 24.37 9.19 14.19
CA PHE A 15 23.64 9.89 13.16
C PHE A 15 22.73 8.89 12.45
N SER A 16 21.44 8.90 12.77
CA SER A 16 20.44 8.18 11.99
C SER A 16 20.41 8.80 10.60
N VAL A 17 21.03 8.13 9.62
CA VAL A 17 20.95 8.54 8.22
C VAL A 17 19.50 8.44 7.83
N ALA A 18 18.83 9.59 7.67
CA ALA A 18 17.41 9.66 7.31
C ALA A 18 17.16 8.82 6.05
N GLY A 19 16.56 7.64 6.23
CA GLY A 19 16.26 6.70 5.17
C GLY A 19 15.15 7.18 4.25
N ALA A 20 14.89 6.42 3.18
CA ALA A 20 13.61 6.49 2.49
C ALA A 20 12.59 5.60 3.20
N GLY A 21 11.32 6.00 3.16
CA GLY A 21 10.20 5.25 3.71
C GLY A 21 8.98 5.33 2.81
N PHE A 22 7.91 4.61 3.14
CA PHE A 22 6.62 4.80 2.47
C PHE A 22 5.94 6.08 2.96
N GLU A 23 5.27 6.79 2.04
CA GLU A 23 4.60 8.08 2.29
C GLU A 23 3.57 8.03 3.44
N HIS A 24 3.00 6.85 3.69
CA HIS A 24 2.00 6.64 4.72
C HIS A 24 2.52 5.84 5.94
N GLY A 25 3.83 5.67 6.06
CA GLY A 25 4.45 4.87 7.11
C GLY A 25 4.38 3.36 6.85
N ASN A 26 4.51 2.60 7.95
CA ASN A 26 4.84 1.18 7.93
C ASN A 26 3.72 0.27 8.42
N SER A 27 2.58 0.83 8.83
CA SER A 27 1.44 0.06 9.34
C SER A 27 0.25 0.25 8.43
N TYR A 28 -0.26 -0.87 7.91
CA TYR A 28 -1.43 -0.88 7.05
C TYR A 28 -2.46 -1.84 7.63
N SER A 29 -3.73 -1.59 7.33
CA SER A 29 -4.84 -2.41 7.78
C SER A 29 -5.68 -2.87 6.60
N HIS A 30 -5.84 -4.18 6.46
CA HIS A 30 -6.71 -4.79 5.46
C HIS A 30 -8.17 -4.61 5.86
N ILE A 31 -8.97 -3.98 5.00
CA ILE A 31 -10.40 -3.78 5.25
C ILE A 31 -11.20 -4.63 4.26
N THR A 32 -12.21 -5.34 4.76
CA THR A 32 -13.22 -5.97 3.91
C THR A 32 -14.49 -5.13 3.93
N PHE A 33 -15.12 -4.95 2.78
CA PHE A 33 -16.43 -4.31 2.63
C PHE A 33 -17.44 -5.36 2.20
N GLU A 34 -18.59 -5.40 2.84
CA GLU A 34 -19.61 -6.42 2.57
C GLU A 34 -21.00 -5.79 2.59
N GLY A 35 -21.85 -6.12 1.62
CA GLY A 35 -23.19 -5.56 1.55
C GLY A 35 -24.10 -6.27 0.57
N SER A 36 -25.38 -5.93 0.62
CA SER A 36 -26.38 -6.49 -0.30
C SER A 36 -26.97 -5.41 -1.18
N VAL A 37 -27.17 -5.72 -2.45
CA VAL A 37 -27.76 -4.80 -3.43
C VAL A 37 -28.84 -5.49 -4.23
N THR A 38 -29.97 -4.82 -4.40
CA THR A 38 -31.00 -5.22 -5.35
C THR A 38 -30.81 -4.44 -6.65
N ALA A 39 -30.53 -5.15 -7.73
CA ALA A 39 -30.40 -4.59 -9.06
C ALA A 39 -31.71 -4.76 -9.85
N SER A 40 -32.22 -3.66 -10.42
CA SER A 40 -33.26 -3.69 -11.42
C SER A 40 -32.62 -3.64 -12.81
N CYS A 41 -32.89 -4.68 -13.58
CA CYS A 41 -32.49 -4.90 -14.96
C CYS A 41 -33.72 -4.71 -15.85
N ASP A 42 -33.54 -4.61 -17.17
CA ASP A 42 -34.65 -4.36 -18.09
C ASP A 42 -35.74 -5.45 -18.03
N SER A 43 -35.35 -6.70 -17.76
CA SER A 43 -36.24 -7.88 -17.73
C SER A 43 -36.47 -8.49 -16.34
N SER A 44 -35.72 -8.08 -15.30
CA SER A 44 -35.85 -8.69 -13.96
C SER A 44 -35.28 -7.84 -12.85
N THR A 45 -35.63 -8.16 -11.61
CA THR A 45 -34.97 -7.63 -10.41
C THR A 45 -34.26 -8.77 -9.69
N ARG A 46 -33.00 -8.57 -9.29
CA ARG A 46 -32.15 -9.60 -8.67
C ARG A 46 -31.39 -9.02 -7.49
N SER A 47 -31.16 -9.84 -6.47
CA SER A 47 -30.38 -9.45 -5.29
C SER A 47 -29.02 -10.12 -5.28
N TYR A 48 -27.99 -9.36 -4.95
CA TYR A 48 -26.60 -9.81 -4.93
C TYR A 48 -25.97 -9.51 -3.57
N TYR A 49 -25.12 -10.44 -3.12
CA TYR A 49 -24.18 -10.19 -2.03
C TYR A 49 -22.85 -9.76 -2.64
N CYS A 50 -22.39 -8.58 -2.27
CA CYS A 50 -21.18 -7.97 -2.79
C CYS A 50 -20.13 -7.90 -1.70
N SER A 51 -18.91 -8.30 -2.04
CA SER A 51 -17.73 -8.10 -1.20
C SER A 51 -16.62 -7.39 -1.98
N ALA A 52 -15.91 -6.52 -1.28
CA ALA A 52 -14.71 -5.86 -1.78
C ALA A 52 -13.66 -5.79 -0.67
N TYR A 53 -12.43 -5.44 -1.04
CA TYR A 53 -11.35 -5.29 -0.09
C TYR A 53 -10.57 -4.01 -0.37
N GLY A 54 -9.91 -3.51 0.67
CA GLY A 54 -9.08 -2.32 0.61
C GLY A 54 -7.89 -2.44 1.55
N LEU A 55 -7.04 -1.42 1.49
CA LEU A 55 -5.91 -1.24 2.40
C LEU A 55 -5.95 0.19 2.91
N THR A 56 -5.98 0.36 4.22
CA THR A 56 -5.86 1.66 4.89
C THR A 56 -4.40 1.88 5.29
N PRO A 57 -3.86 3.09 5.12
CA PRO A 57 -4.54 4.30 4.62
C PRO A 57 -4.70 4.38 3.10
N SER A 58 -4.00 3.56 2.32
CA SER A 58 -4.13 3.53 0.86
C SER A 58 -3.66 2.20 0.26
N MET A 59 -4.26 1.79 -0.86
CA MET A 59 -3.80 0.66 -1.69
C MET A 59 -2.51 0.94 -2.46
N TYR A 60 -2.08 2.20 -2.48
CA TYR A 60 -0.87 2.67 -3.15
C TYR A 60 -0.05 3.55 -2.23
N THR A 61 1.26 3.58 -2.43
CA THR A 61 2.16 4.50 -1.72
C THR A 61 3.22 5.06 -2.65
N LYS A 62 4.06 5.96 -2.15
CA LYS A 62 5.32 6.36 -2.78
C LYS A 62 6.46 6.09 -1.81
N LEU A 63 7.61 5.73 -2.35
CA LEU A 63 8.87 5.81 -1.63
C LEU A 63 9.27 7.29 -1.56
N VAL A 64 9.51 7.80 -0.36
CA VAL A 64 9.82 9.22 -0.12
C VAL A 64 11.12 9.37 0.67
N THR A 65 11.84 10.47 0.41
CA THR A 65 13.06 10.86 1.13
C THR A 65 12.93 12.25 1.70
N ALA A 66 13.61 12.53 2.81
CA ALA A 66 13.62 13.86 3.43
C ALA A 66 14.29 14.93 2.56
N GLN A 67 15.30 14.54 1.78
CA GLN A 67 16.06 15.43 0.90
C GLN A 67 15.89 15.02 -0.55
N SER A 68 15.97 16.01 -1.45
CA SER A 68 15.94 15.78 -2.89
C SER A 68 17.19 15.00 -3.32
N LEU A 69 16.99 13.97 -4.13
CA LEU A 69 18.08 13.16 -4.68
C LEU A 69 18.16 13.37 -6.19
N ASP A 70 19.38 13.53 -6.71
CA ASP A 70 19.61 13.39 -8.14
C ASP A 70 19.53 11.90 -8.53
N ALA A 71 18.30 11.46 -8.79
CA ALA A 71 17.98 10.09 -9.14
C ALA A 71 16.89 10.06 -10.21
N ASN A 72 16.82 8.95 -10.95
CA ASN A 72 15.81 8.76 -11.98
C ASN A 72 15.02 7.45 -11.81
N LYS A 73 15.43 6.58 -10.90
CA LYS A 73 14.84 5.25 -10.73
C LYS A 73 14.77 4.82 -9.27
N PHE A 74 13.76 4.04 -8.94
CA PHE A 74 13.72 3.25 -7.72
C PHE A 74 13.52 1.77 -8.03
N VAL A 75 13.95 0.93 -7.09
CA VAL A 75 13.62 -0.49 -6.98
C VAL A 75 13.26 -0.73 -5.52
N VAL A 76 12.11 -1.35 -5.29
CA VAL A 76 11.63 -1.76 -3.96
C VAL A 76 11.29 -3.23 -4.04
N THR A 77 11.83 -4.04 -3.13
CA THR A 77 11.51 -5.45 -2.98
C THR A 77 10.94 -5.68 -1.59
N ALA A 78 9.77 -6.30 -1.54
CA ALA A 78 9.19 -6.83 -0.31
C ALA A 78 9.50 -8.32 -0.23
N THR A 79 9.96 -8.76 0.94
CA THR A 79 10.10 -10.16 1.33
C THR A 79 9.14 -10.41 2.48
N HIS A 80 8.08 -11.16 2.21
CA HIS A 80 7.11 -11.57 3.22
C HIS A 80 7.73 -12.57 4.20
N GLU A 81 7.22 -12.65 5.43
CA GLU A 81 7.65 -13.63 6.45
C GLU A 81 7.62 -15.09 5.97
N SER A 82 6.76 -15.42 4.99
CA SER A 82 6.75 -16.73 4.34
C SER A 82 7.87 -16.95 3.30
N GLY A 83 8.80 -16.00 3.14
CA GLY A 83 9.88 -16.00 2.14
C GLY A 83 9.46 -15.55 0.73
N LYS A 84 8.17 -15.26 0.50
CA LYS A 84 7.67 -14.80 -0.80
C LYS A 84 8.17 -13.39 -1.11
N THR A 85 8.74 -13.21 -2.31
CA THR A 85 9.27 -11.91 -2.73
C THR A 85 8.46 -11.24 -3.83
N ARG A 86 8.38 -9.91 -3.79
CA ARG A 86 7.74 -9.08 -4.82
C ARG A 86 8.56 -7.82 -5.05
N THR A 87 8.80 -7.48 -6.31
CA THR A 87 9.59 -6.30 -6.68
C THR A 87 8.77 -5.32 -7.50
N LYS A 88 8.92 -4.03 -7.17
CA LYS A 88 8.39 -2.89 -7.90
C LYS A 88 9.53 -1.97 -8.29
N LYS A 89 9.51 -1.49 -9.53
CA LYS A 89 10.49 -0.55 -10.06
C LYS A 89 9.78 0.55 -10.80
N GLY A 90 10.38 1.73 -10.84
CA GLY A 90 9.79 2.85 -11.55
C GLY A 90 10.66 4.10 -11.47
N LYS A 91 10.08 5.23 -11.88
CA LYS A 91 10.76 6.52 -11.86
C LYS A 91 10.81 7.07 -10.44
N PHE A 92 11.93 7.70 -10.09
CA PHE A 92 12.10 8.52 -8.90
C PHE A 92 12.46 9.94 -9.35
N LYS A 93 11.91 10.96 -8.70
CA LYS A 93 12.18 12.36 -9.03
C LYS A 93 12.18 13.21 -7.76
N GLY A 94 13.24 13.99 -7.55
CA GLY A 94 13.36 14.87 -6.40
C GLY A 94 13.31 14.08 -5.09
N THR A 95 12.19 14.16 -4.37
CA THR A 95 11.99 13.51 -3.07
C THR A 95 11.06 12.30 -3.11
N LYS A 96 10.46 11.96 -4.26
CA LYS A 96 9.39 10.94 -4.33
C LYS A 96 9.49 10.01 -5.54
N SER A 97 9.00 8.79 -5.37
CA SER A 97 8.80 7.83 -6.45
C SER A 97 7.48 8.03 -7.20
N LYS A 98 7.32 7.37 -8.36
CA LYS A 98 6.00 7.03 -8.89
C LYS A 98 5.24 6.14 -7.88
N ALA A 99 3.91 6.20 -7.93
CA ALA A 99 3.05 5.34 -7.11
C ALA A 99 3.39 3.85 -7.25
N ILE A 100 3.39 3.17 -6.12
CA ILE A 100 3.68 1.75 -5.93
C ILE A 100 2.37 1.08 -5.53
N ASN A 101 1.94 0.09 -6.30
CA ASN A 101 0.79 -0.75 -5.95
C ASN A 101 1.15 -1.64 -4.76
N LEU A 102 0.50 -1.39 -3.61
CA LEU A 102 0.67 -2.18 -2.39
C LEU A 102 -0.30 -3.35 -2.32
N TRP A 103 -1.56 -3.16 -2.72
CA TRP A 103 -2.63 -4.12 -2.42
C TRP A 103 -3.57 -4.47 -3.58
N LEU A 104 -3.58 -3.70 -4.67
CA LEU A 104 -4.46 -3.99 -5.79
C LEU A 104 -3.98 -5.24 -6.53
N ARG A 105 -4.86 -6.23 -6.65
CA ARG A 105 -4.64 -7.42 -7.47
C ARG A 105 -5.50 -7.37 -8.72
N THR A 106 -4.85 -7.43 -9.88
CA THR A 106 -5.50 -7.60 -11.19
C THR A 106 -4.79 -8.72 -11.96
N LEU A 107 -5.31 -9.07 -13.13
CA LEU A 107 -4.67 -10.07 -14.00
C LEU A 107 -3.21 -9.68 -14.35
N LEU A 108 -2.94 -8.39 -14.52
CA LEU A 108 -1.63 -7.87 -14.94
C LEU A 108 -0.80 -7.31 -13.78
N GLN A 109 -1.39 -7.11 -12.61
CA GLN A 109 -0.72 -6.49 -11.47
C GLN A 109 -0.84 -7.33 -10.21
N ARG A 110 0.30 -7.69 -9.65
CA ARG A 110 0.40 -8.31 -8.33
C ARG A 110 0.69 -7.24 -7.27
N PRO A 111 0.08 -7.27 -6.09
CA PRO A 111 0.42 -6.36 -5.00
C PRO A 111 1.87 -6.52 -4.54
N LEU A 112 2.45 -5.46 -3.96
CA LEU A 112 3.78 -5.52 -3.35
C LEU A 112 3.73 -6.24 -1.99
N LEU A 113 2.69 -5.98 -1.19
CA LEU A 113 2.56 -6.52 0.16
C LEU A 113 1.65 -7.75 0.19
N ASP A 114 1.82 -8.57 1.21
CA ASP A 114 0.87 -9.59 1.65
C ASP A 114 0.50 -9.35 3.13
N MET A 115 -0.51 -10.06 3.64
CA MET A 115 -0.94 -9.99 5.05
C MET A 115 0.18 -10.43 5.99
N GLY A 116 0.45 -9.71 7.08
CA GLY A 116 1.53 -10.02 8.02
C GLY A 116 2.75 -9.13 7.84
N VAL A 117 3.94 -9.64 8.20
CA VAL A 117 5.19 -8.86 8.16
C VAL A 117 5.84 -8.94 6.77
N ASN A 118 6.21 -7.77 6.24
CA ASN A 118 6.88 -7.61 4.96
C ASN A 118 8.18 -6.81 5.16
N GLN A 119 9.32 -7.47 5.01
CA GLN A 119 10.61 -6.79 5.00
C GLN A 119 10.80 -6.07 3.67
N ILE A 120 10.86 -4.74 3.71
CA ILE A 120 11.10 -3.90 2.54
C ILE A 120 12.61 -3.64 2.42
N THR A 121 13.13 -3.79 1.21
CA THR A 121 14.47 -3.36 0.80
C THR A 121 14.33 -2.43 -0.40
N TYR A 122 15.07 -1.33 -0.41
CA TYR A 122 14.98 -0.36 -1.51
C TYR A 122 16.35 0.09 -2.00
N GLN A 123 16.36 0.47 -3.28
CA GLN A 123 17.45 1.15 -3.95
C GLN A 123 16.89 2.31 -4.76
N ILE A 124 17.48 3.49 -4.60
CA ILE A 124 17.25 4.68 -5.42
C ILE A 124 18.49 4.88 -6.26
N LEU A 125 18.32 5.05 -7.57
CA LEU A 125 19.40 5.01 -8.54
C LEU A 125 19.41 6.24 -9.46
N LYS A 126 20.62 6.64 -9.85
CA LYS A 126 20.90 7.49 -11.00
C LYS A 126 21.53 6.63 -12.09
N GLY A 127 20.73 6.26 -13.09
CA GLY A 127 21.17 5.30 -14.09
C GLY A 127 21.38 3.91 -13.47
N LYS A 128 22.64 3.45 -13.38
CA LYS A 128 23.02 2.18 -12.74
C LYS A 128 23.62 2.35 -11.34
N THR A 129 23.94 3.57 -10.94
CA THR A 129 24.58 3.86 -9.65
C THR A 129 23.52 3.99 -8.57
N VAL A 130 23.68 3.25 -7.48
CA VAL A 130 22.83 3.38 -6.28
C VAL A 130 23.26 4.64 -5.54
N VAL A 131 22.35 5.60 -5.41
CA VAL A 131 22.58 6.86 -4.68
C VAL A 131 22.02 6.81 -3.25
N LYS A 132 21.06 5.90 -3.00
CA LYS A 132 20.54 5.63 -1.67
C LYS A 132 19.95 4.23 -1.61
N SER A 133 20.13 3.55 -0.49
CA SER A 133 19.53 2.25 -0.22
C SER A 133 19.21 2.11 1.26
N GLY A 134 18.41 1.11 1.58
CA GLY A 134 18.10 0.76 2.96
C GLY A 134 16.99 -0.28 3.02
N SER A 135 16.52 -0.50 4.23
CA SER A 135 15.44 -1.43 4.51
C SER A 135 14.59 -0.93 5.66
N PHE A 136 13.34 -1.38 5.70
CA PHE A 136 12.42 -1.15 6.81
C PHE A 136 11.33 -2.22 6.78
N GLU A 137 10.71 -2.47 7.92
CA GLU A 137 9.61 -3.41 8.04
C GLU A 137 8.27 -2.71 7.75
N VAL A 138 7.35 -3.42 7.10
CA VAL A 138 5.97 -3.00 6.90
C VAL A 138 5.04 -4.12 7.34
N THR A 139 4.06 -3.80 8.17
CA THR A 139 3.08 -4.75 8.69
C THR A 139 1.71 -4.49 8.08
N VAL A 140 1.04 -5.55 7.65
CA VAL A 140 -0.34 -5.50 7.20
C VAL A 140 -1.20 -6.35 8.13
N ASP A 141 -1.96 -5.68 8.98
CA ASP A 141 -2.84 -6.34 9.95
C ASP A 141 -4.21 -6.61 9.37
N ARG A 142 -4.90 -7.61 9.94
CA ARG A 142 -6.32 -7.83 9.67
C ARG A 142 -7.09 -6.68 10.30
N GLY A 143 -7.65 -5.84 9.45
CA GLY A 143 -8.53 -4.76 9.86
C GLY A 143 -9.99 -5.19 10.00
N GLU A 144 -10.82 -4.18 10.06
CA GLU A 144 -12.26 -4.32 10.24
C GLU A 144 -12.97 -4.90 9.00
N ARG A 145 -14.11 -5.52 9.26
CA ARG A 145 -15.13 -5.80 8.24
C ARG A 145 -16.19 -4.71 8.32
N ARG A 146 -16.31 -3.92 7.26
CA ARG A 146 -17.31 -2.85 7.15
C ARG A 146 -18.55 -3.38 6.44
N ALA A 147 -19.66 -3.41 7.18
CA ALA A 147 -20.97 -3.63 6.59
C ALA A 147 -21.42 -2.36 5.85
N CYS A 148 -21.71 -2.50 4.56
CA CYS A 148 -22.21 -1.45 3.71
C CYS A 148 -23.74 -1.40 3.78
N ARG A 149 -24.32 -0.21 3.57
CA ARG A 149 -25.79 -0.09 3.58
C ARG A 149 -26.39 -0.89 2.42
N ARG A 150 -27.58 -1.46 2.60
CA ARG A 150 -28.30 -2.10 1.49
C ARG A 150 -28.53 -1.12 0.34
N GLY A 151 -28.29 -1.59 -0.88
CA GLY A 151 -28.41 -0.78 -2.09
C GLY A 151 -29.59 -1.16 -2.97
N TYR A 152 -30.05 -0.19 -3.76
CA TYR A 152 -30.88 -0.42 -4.93
C TYR A 152 -30.26 0.29 -6.12
N ILE A 153 -30.07 -0.42 -7.23
CA ILE A 153 -29.41 0.09 -8.43
C ILE A 153 -30.23 -0.28 -9.66
N ARG A 154 -30.56 0.70 -10.50
CA ARG A 154 -31.05 0.44 -11.84
C ARG A 154 -29.85 0.28 -12.78
N MET A 155 -29.74 -0.87 -13.41
CA MET A 155 -28.75 -1.16 -14.44
C MET A 155 -29.31 -0.74 -15.81
N MET A 156 -28.44 -0.25 -16.69
CA MET A 156 -28.80 0.00 -18.09
C MET A 156 -28.40 -1.22 -18.91
N GLY A 157 -29.36 -1.79 -19.65
CA GLY A 157 -29.20 -3.03 -20.40
C GLY A 157 -29.47 -4.29 -19.57
N ASP A 158 -29.42 -5.44 -20.22
CA ASP A 158 -29.69 -6.75 -19.60
C ASP A 158 -28.50 -7.35 -18.83
N ASP A 159 -27.31 -6.73 -18.89
CA ASP A 159 -26.14 -7.22 -18.17
C ASP A 159 -26.20 -6.85 -16.68
N CYS A 160 -26.89 -7.72 -15.94
CA CYS A 160 -26.91 -7.79 -14.50
C CYS A 160 -26.00 -8.91 -13.97
N SER A 161 -24.79 -9.02 -14.52
CA SER A 161 -23.79 -9.89 -13.91
C SER A 161 -23.42 -9.42 -12.50
N SER A 162 -23.14 -10.36 -11.60
CA SER A 162 -22.79 -10.07 -10.20
C SER A 162 -21.60 -9.11 -10.11
N ALA A 163 -20.55 -9.31 -10.93
CA ALA A 163 -19.38 -8.46 -10.95
C ALA A 163 -19.72 -6.99 -11.27
N ARG A 164 -20.47 -6.76 -12.36
CA ARG A 164 -20.83 -5.40 -12.79
C ARG A 164 -21.74 -4.70 -11.77
N VAL A 165 -22.72 -5.43 -11.22
CA VAL A 165 -23.62 -4.89 -10.19
C VAL A 165 -22.85 -4.52 -8.92
N CYS A 166 -21.93 -5.39 -8.48
CA CYS A 166 -21.12 -5.13 -7.29
C CYS A 166 -20.13 -3.98 -7.48
N ASP A 167 -19.48 -3.89 -8.64
CA ASP A 167 -18.60 -2.78 -8.97
C ASP A 167 -19.37 -1.44 -8.94
N GLU A 168 -20.56 -1.40 -9.53
CA GLU A 168 -21.43 -0.23 -9.51
C GLU A 168 -21.90 0.13 -8.09
N TYR A 169 -22.22 -0.88 -7.28
CA TYR A 169 -22.58 -0.73 -5.87
C TYR A 169 -21.49 -0.08 -5.03
N PHE A 170 -20.23 -0.55 -5.16
CA PHE A 170 -19.11 0.07 -4.47
C PHE A 170 -18.76 1.45 -5.04
N ARG A 171 -18.86 1.63 -6.37
CA ARG A 171 -18.59 2.90 -7.06
C ARG A 171 -19.53 4.03 -6.61
N ARG A 172 -20.81 3.72 -6.38
CA ARG A 172 -21.81 4.67 -5.86
C ARG A 172 -21.62 5.04 -4.39
N GLY A 173 -20.64 4.45 -3.70
CA GLY A 173 -20.26 4.85 -2.34
C GLY A 173 -21.18 4.32 -1.25
N TYR A 174 -21.90 3.21 -1.47
CA TYR A 174 -22.74 2.58 -0.44
C TYR A 174 -21.96 2.07 0.79
N CYS A 175 -20.63 2.12 0.73
CA CYS A 175 -19.68 1.75 1.79
C CYS A 175 -18.89 2.95 2.34
N ARG A 176 -19.22 4.19 1.93
CA ARG A 176 -18.65 5.41 2.48
C ARG A 176 -19.54 5.86 3.64
N ASN A 177 -19.25 5.37 4.84
CA ASN A 177 -19.76 5.94 6.09
C ASN A 177 -18.70 6.90 6.63
#